data_AF-A0A7D5MWX6-F1
#
_entry.id   AF-A0A7D5MWX6-F1
#
_cell.length_a   1.000
_cell.length_b   1.000
_cell.length_c   1.000
_cell.angle_alpha   90.00
_cell.angle_beta   90.00
_cell.angle_gamma   90.00
#
_symmetry.space_group_name_H-M   'P 1'
#
loop_
_entity.id
_entity.type
_entity.pdbx_description
1 polymer ?
#
loop_
_entity_poly.entity_id
_entity_poly.type
_entity_poly.pdbx_seq_one_letter_code
_entity_poly.pdbx_strand_id
1 'polypeptide(L)'
;MHIPKAAGLSVCSAVYGGKAGGHTPISTYQLVFSKREFSSYWKFTVVRNPWDRLFSAYSFLKNGGINENDRNFSGAVLDKYKSFEEFVIEWASTYNMNRYLHFMPQLYF
;
A
#
# COMPACT_ATOMS: atom_id res chain seq x y z
N MET A 1 7.36 6.11 -7.46
CA MET A 1 6.98 5.64 -6.11
C MET A 1 5.57 6.08 -5.82
N HIS A 2 4.77 5.26 -5.12
CA HIS A 2 3.57 5.74 -4.46
C HIS A 2 3.34 4.97 -3.16
N ILE A 3 2.73 5.63 -2.17
CA ILE A 3 2.36 5.00 -0.90
C ILE A 3 1.06 4.20 -1.10
N PRO A 4 1.02 2.91 -0.73
CA PRO A 4 -0.19 2.09 -0.89
C PRO A 4 -1.40 2.74 -0.22
N LYS A 5 -2.53 2.72 -0.96
CA LYS A 5 -3.84 3.19 -0.50
C LYS A 5 -3.94 4.70 -0.23
N ALA A 6 -2.98 5.47 -0.76
CA ALA A 6 -2.96 6.94 -0.72
C ALA A 6 -2.93 7.54 -2.14
N ALA A 7 -4.00 7.31 -2.92
CA ALA A 7 -4.24 7.86 -4.27
C ALA A 7 -3.18 7.55 -5.37
N GLY A 8 -2.15 6.75 -5.09
CA GLY A 8 -1.06 6.47 -6.05
C GLY A 8 -1.52 5.99 -7.42
N LEU A 9 -2.41 4.98 -7.48
CA LEU A 9 -2.95 4.48 -8.74
C LEU A 9 -3.79 5.52 -9.49
N SER A 10 -4.51 6.39 -8.77
CA SER A 10 -5.29 7.47 -9.39
C SER A 10 -4.38 8.51 -10.04
N VAL A 11 -3.30 8.89 -9.37
CA VAL A 11 -2.27 9.78 -9.92
C VAL A 11 -1.62 9.13 -11.15
N CYS A 12 -1.20 7.86 -11.06
CA CYS A 12 -0.59 7.17 -12.19
C CYS A 12 -1.53 7.05 -13.39
N SER A 13 -2.81 6.78 -13.14
CA SER A 13 -3.81 6.73 -14.20
C SER A 13 -4.02 8.08 -14.86
N ALA A 14 -4.06 9.16 -14.09
CA ALA A 14 -4.28 10.51 -14.61
C ALA A 14 -3.08 11.05 -15.40
N VAL A 15 -1.86 10.77 -14.94
CA VAL A 15 -0.62 11.30 -15.53
C VAL A 15 -0.08 10.41 -16.66
N TYR A 16 -0.15 9.08 -16.49
CA TYR A 16 0.51 8.13 -17.39
C TYR A 16 -0.47 7.22 -18.14
N GLY A 17 -1.78 7.36 -17.94
CA GLY A 17 -2.79 6.53 -18.61
C GLY A 17 -2.80 5.05 -18.18
N GLY A 18 -2.17 4.71 -17.04
CA GLY A 18 -2.05 3.32 -16.61
C GLY A 18 -1.79 3.14 -15.12
N LYS A 19 -1.82 1.89 -14.66
CA LYS A 19 -1.55 1.49 -13.27
C LYS A 19 -0.05 1.25 -13.02
N ALA A 20 0.76 2.24 -13.39
CA ALA A 20 2.22 2.16 -13.25
C ALA A 20 2.67 2.46 -11.81
N GLY A 21 3.91 2.07 -11.50
CA GLY A 21 4.54 2.30 -10.19
C GLY A 21 4.11 1.26 -9.16
N GLY A 22 5.03 0.37 -8.78
CA GLY A 22 4.81 -0.52 -7.65
C GLY A 22 4.92 0.19 -6.30
N HIS A 23 4.96 -0.60 -5.23
CA HIS A 23 5.14 -0.14 -3.86
C HIS A 23 6.63 -0.10 -3.48
N THR A 24 7.44 0.48 -4.39
CA THR A 24 8.88 0.56 -4.26
C THR A 24 9.27 1.73 -3.35
N PRO A 25 10.06 1.51 -2.28
CA PRO A 25 10.51 2.57 -1.40
C PRO A 25 11.36 3.63 -2.11
N ILE A 26 11.36 4.85 -1.60
CA ILE A 26 12.17 5.96 -2.13
C ILE A 26 13.67 5.62 -2.18
N SER A 27 14.15 4.82 -1.22
CA SER A 27 15.55 4.38 -1.14
C SER A 27 15.99 3.57 -2.35
N THR A 28 15.10 2.76 -2.94
CA THR A 28 15.40 2.05 -4.18
C THR A 28 15.63 3.02 -5.32
N TYR A 29 14.83 4.07 -5.44
CA TYR A 29 15.01 5.08 -6.49
C TYR A 29 16.30 5.90 -6.31
N GLN A 30 16.76 6.08 -5.07
CA GLN A 30 18.06 6.71 -4.78
C GLN A 30 19.26 5.87 -5.26
N LEU A 31 19.09 4.54 -5.38
CA LEU A 31 20.11 3.64 -5.94
C LEU A 31 20.06 3.57 -7.47
N VAL A 32 18.88 3.75 -8.07
CA VAL A 32 18.68 3.63 -9.51
C VAL A 32 19.09 4.91 -10.27
N PHE A 33 18.80 6.09 -9.72
CA PHE A 33 19.09 7.37 -10.37
C PHE A 33 20.38 8.00 -9.83
N SER A 34 21.05 8.80 -10.65
CA SER A 34 22.16 9.62 -10.16
C SER A 34 21.65 10.63 -9.11
N LYS A 35 22.55 11.05 -8.20
CA LYS A 35 22.23 12.07 -7.20
C LYS A 35 21.66 13.35 -7.83
N ARG A 36 22.16 13.73 -9.03
CA ARG A 36 21.72 14.92 -9.75
C ARG A 36 20.27 14.78 -10.23
N GLU A 37 19.95 13.68 -10.92
CA GLU A 37 18.60 13.39 -11.41
C GLU A 37 17.60 13.25 -10.26
N PHE A 38 17.95 12.45 -9.25
CA PHE A 38 17.07 12.26 -8.10
C PHE A 38 16.76 13.59 -7.40
N SER A 39 17.75 14.48 -7.27
CA SER A 39 17.57 15.79 -6.64
C SER A 39 16.72 16.73 -7.49
N SER A 40 16.81 16.67 -8.83
CA SER A 40 16.06 17.55 -9.73
C SER A 40 14.59 17.19 -9.87
N TYR A 41 14.17 15.96 -9.57
CA TYR A 41 12.76 15.57 -9.64
C TYR A 41 11.90 16.29 -8.59
N TRP A 42 10.73 16.77 -9.01
CA TRP A 42 9.68 17.23 -8.10
C TRP A 42 9.13 16.06 -7.30
N LYS A 43 9.05 16.21 -5.97
CA LYS A 43 8.61 15.16 -5.05
C LYS A 43 7.40 15.66 -4.28
N PHE A 44 6.32 14.90 -4.34
CA PHE A 44 5.10 15.18 -3.60
C PHE A 44 4.50 13.86 -3.10
N THR A 45 3.56 13.96 -2.17
CA THR A 45 2.79 12.82 -1.69
C THR A 45 1.36 13.23 -1.38
N VAL A 46 0.45 12.26 -1.38
CA VAL A 46 -0.91 12.41 -0.92
C VAL A 46 -0.99 11.71 0.43
N VAL A 47 -1.46 12.41 1.46
CA VAL A 47 -1.68 11.81 2.78
C VAL A 47 -3.09 11.30 2.91
N ARG A 48 -3.29 10.26 3.72
CA ARG A 48 -4.60 9.73 4.08
C ARG A 48 -4.65 9.46 5.58
N ASN A 49 -5.82 9.69 6.16
CA ASN A 49 -6.12 9.30 7.53
C ASN A 49 -5.73 7.81 7.76
N PRO A 50 -4.97 7.47 8.81
CA PRO A 50 -4.49 6.10 9.04
C PRO A 50 -5.60 5.05 9.14
N TRP A 51 -6.74 5.42 9.74
CA TRP A 51 -7.90 4.55 9.95
C TRP A 51 -8.58 4.24 8.61
N ASP A 52 -8.83 5.28 7.80
CA ASP A 52 -9.40 5.12 6.46
C ASP A 52 -8.48 4.33 5.53
N ARG A 53 -7.15 4.49 5.70
CA ARG A 53 -6.17 3.72 4.95
C ARG A 53 -6.22 2.24 5.31
N LEU A 54 -6.28 1.92 6.61
CA LEU A 54 -6.38 0.55 7.10
C LEU A 54 -7.66 -0.13 6.59
N PHE A 55 -8.80 0.54 6.73
CA PHE A 55 -10.08 0.05 6.20
C PHE A 55 -10.00 -0.16 4.68
N SER A 56 -9.44 0.79 3.94
CA SER A 56 -9.29 0.68 2.48
C SER A 56 -8.41 -0.49 2.06
N ALA A 57 -7.36 -0.82 2.83
CA ALA A 57 -6.52 -1.99 2.61
C ALA A 57 -7.29 -3.29 2.89
N TYR A 58 -7.98 -3.35 4.03
CA TYR A 58 -8.84 -4.49 4.41
C TYR A 58 -9.88 -4.77 3.32
N SER A 59 -10.71 -3.79 2.95
CA SER A 59 -11.78 -3.99 1.96
C SER A 59 -11.23 -4.37 0.58
N PHE A 60 -10.09 -3.81 0.18
CA PHE A 60 -9.45 -4.17 -1.08
C PHE A 60 -9.03 -5.64 -1.12
N LEU A 61 -8.37 -6.11 -0.07
CA LEU A 61 -7.92 -7.49 0.02
C LEU A 61 -9.09 -8.45 0.20
N LYS A 62 -10.09 -8.09 1.01
CA LYS A 62 -11.32 -8.88 1.21
C LYS A 62 -12.11 -9.11 -0.09
N ASN A 63 -12.00 -8.18 -1.04
CA ASN A 63 -12.57 -8.29 -2.38
C ASN A 63 -11.64 -9.00 -3.39
N GLY A 64 -10.60 -9.69 -2.93
CA GLY A 64 -9.68 -10.47 -3.74
C GLY A 64 -8.46 -9.72 -4.28
N GLY A 65 -8.27 -8.43 -3.95
CA GLY A 65 -7.10 -7.65 -4.34
C GLY A 65 -6.88 -7.56 -5.86
N ILE A 66 -5.61 -7.49 -6.30
CA ILE A 66 -5.27 -7.36 -7.73
C ILE A 66 -4.45 -8.54 -8.29
N ASN A 67 -3.77 -9.29 -7.43
CA ASN A 67 -2.92 -10.40 -7.85
C ASN A 67 -3.19 -11.67 -7.03
N GLU A 68 -2.53 -12.77 -7.36
CA GLU A 68 -2.70 -14.05 -6.70
C GLU A 68 -2.24 -14.03 -5.22
N ASN A 69 -1.17 -13.30 -4.90
CA ASN A 69 -0.71 -13.15 -3.51
C ASN A 69 -1.76 -12.46 -2.64
N ASP A 70 -2.45 -11.44 -3.16
CA ASP A 70 -3.53 -10.76 -2.45
C ASP A 70 -4.71 -11.71 -2.20
N ARG A 71 -5.10 -12.51 -3.21
CA ARG A 71 -6.16 -13.52 -3.09
C ARG A 71 -5.79 -14.57 -2.05
N ASN A 72 -4.57 -15.10 -2.11
CA ASN A 72 -4.07 -16.09 -1.17
C ASN A 72 -4.04 -15.53 0.25
N PHE A 73 -3.61 -14.28 0.43
CA PHE A 73 -3.66 -13.60 1.72
C PHE A 73 -5.10 -13.45 2.23
N SER A 74 -6.04 -13.03 1.38
CA SER A 74 -7.44 -12.90 1.76
C SER A 74 -7.99 -14.23 2.29
N GLY A 75 -7.82 -15.32 1.53
CA GLY A 75 -8.28 -16.64 1.92
C GLY A 75 -7.61 -17.17 3.19
N ALA A 76 -6.29 -17.01 3.31
CA ALA A 76 -5.54 -17.55 4.44
C ALA A 76 -5.72 -16.76 5.74
N VAL A 77 -6.00 -15.46 5.64
CA VAL A 77 -6.02 -14.54 6.78
C VAL A 77 -7.37 -13.86 6.95
N LEU A 78 -7.81 -13.09 5.95
CA LEU A 78 -8.97 -12.21 6.11
C LEU A 78 -10.30 -12.96 6.17
N ASP A 79 -10.41 -14.12 5.53
CA ASP A 79 -11.65 -14.92 5.48
C ASP A 79 -12.07 -15.54 6.81
N LYS A 80 -11.17 -15.53 7.78
CA LYS A 80 -11.46 -15.94 9.16
C LYS A 80 -12.26 -14.90 9.95
N TYR A 81 -12.21 -13.63 9.52
CA TYR A 81 -12.83 -12.52 10.24
C TYR A 81 -14.11 -12.08 9.52
N LYS A 82 -15.19 -11.94 10.29
CA LYS A 82 -16.53 -11.60 9.80
C LYS A 82 -16.72 -10.11 9.58
N SER A 83 -15.96 -9.29 10.30
CA SER A 83 -16.03 -7.83 10.20
C SER A 83 -14.65 -7.18 10.22
N PHE A 84 -14.62 -5.87 9.92
CA PHE A 84 -13.40 -5.08 10.02
C PHE A 84 -12.93 -4.95 11.47
N GLU A 85 -13.86 -4.77 12.41
CA GLU A 85 -13.60 -4.64 13.83
C GLU A 85 -12.95 -5.91 14.39
N GLU A 86 -13.49 -7.09 14.04
CA GLU A 86 -12.92 -8.38 14.44
C GLU A 86 -11.49 -8.54 13.88
N PHE A 87 -11.25 -8.16 12.62
CA PHE A 87 -9.91 -8.13 12.04
C PHE A 87 -8.96 -7.18 12.80
N VAL A 88 -9.43 -6.00 13.19
CA VAL A 88 -8.61 -5.02 13.93
C VAL A 88 -8.21 -5.56 15.29
N ILE A 89 -9.18 -6.12 16.03
CA ILE A 89 -8.96 -6.63 17.40
C ILE A 89 -8.10 -7.90 17.39
N GLU A 90 -8.40 -8.84 16.49
CA GLU A 90 -7.83 -10.19 16.54
C GLU A 90 -6.57 -10.37 15.68
N TRP A 91 -6.34 -9.51 14.68
CA TRP A 91 -5.21 -9.68 13.74
C TRP A 91 -4.29 -8.47 13.60
N ALA A 92 -4.82 -7.24 13.64
CA ALA A 92 -4.07 -6.03 13.25
C ALA A 92 -3.05 -5.54 14.30
N SER A 93 -2.28 -6.44 14.88
CA SER A 93 -1.13 -6.12 15.71
C SER A 93 0.01 -5.50 14.90
N THR A 94 0.88 -4.73 15.56
CA THR A 94 2.10 -4.18 14.95
C THR A 94 2.98 -5.26 14.32
N TYR A 95 3.03 -6.46 14.92
CA TYR A 95 3.78 -7.59 14.38
C TYR A 95 3.21 -8.05 13.03
N ASN A 96 1.88 -8.24 12.95
CA ASN A 96 1.24 -8.72 11.72
C ASN A 96 1.26 -7.64 10.63
N MET A 97 0.87 -6.40 10.95
CA MET A 97 0.75 -5.33 9.94
C MET A 97 2.07 -5.01 9.24
N ASN A 98 3.21 -5.09 9.94
CA ASN A 98 4.52 -4.82 9.35
C ASN A 98 4.99 -5.90 8.35
N ARG A 99 4.34 -7.07 8.30
CA ARG A 99 4.71 -8.17 7.39
C ARG A 99 3.95 -8.15 6.07
N TYR A 100 2.93 -7.31 5.96
CA TYR A 100 2.05 -7.27 4.79
C TYR A 100 2.01 -5.87 4.20
N LEU A 101 2.47 -5.77 2.95
CA LEU A 101 2.72 -4.53 2.21
C LEU A 101 1.57 -3.51 2.25
N HIS A 102 0.32 -3.98 2.19
CA HIS A 102 -0.87 -3.13 2.21
C HIS A 102 -1.14 -2.48 3.58
N PHE A 103 -0.65 -3.09 4.66
CA PHE A 103 -0.88 -2.66 6.04
C PHE A 103 0.33 -1.97 6.66
N MET A 104 1.52 -2.15 6.09
CA MET A 104 2.75 -1.49 6.56
C MET A 104 2.55 0.02 6.76
N PRO A 105 3.13 0.63 7.81
CA PRO A 105 3.11 2.06 8.03
C PRO A 105 3.61 2.85 6.81
N GLN A 106 2.99 4.00 6.56
CA GLN A 106 3.28 4.84 5.39
C GLN A 106 4.73 5.35 5.35
N LEU A 107 5.38 5.46 6.53
CA LEU A 107 6.76 5.95 6.67
C LEU A 107 7.82 5.03 6.05
N TYR A 108 7.47 3.79 5.71
CA TYR A 108 8.40 2.81 5.12
C TYR A 108 8.47 2.87 3.59
N PHE A 109 7.73 3.79 2.95
CA PHE A 109 7.68 3.96 1.49
C PHE A 109 8.40 5.22 1.04
#